data_AF-A0A7C4AFK2-F1
#
_entry.id   AF-A0A7C4AFK2-F1
#
_cell.length_a   1.000
_cell.length_b   1.000
_cell.length_c   1.000
_cell.angle_alpha   90.00
_cell.angle_beta   90.00
_cell.angle_gamma   90.00
#
_symmetry.space_group_name_H-M   'P 1'
#
loop_
_entity.id
_entity.type
_entity.pdbx_description
1 polymer ?
#
loop_
_entity_poly.entity_id
_entity_poly.type
_entity_poly.pdbx_seq_one_letter_code
_entity_poly.pdbx_strand_id
1 'polypeptide(L)'
;MSLGQFLILGADLPFGETIALSACVGELLLLTAAALGLLGVIGVGAKERRILAGLHYDADGKPKVFTLSYGTEMVTLHPGKDWIKTDEYKWVTRGLIEPPQSFHVLPTGAVEINGEKITLTDPEAISKLEHEINKTHVPAPVHRPAALAARPTATAHGALSRAQGKVHFHVKLDSLGHLAIECTRGSEQIETGLRGLQNLIVNGLMLKPDALHVDALQRAVEIDGVRFECTEAGAKQLEEVLNARYAPTVGAEHESPIEIKENPAAATGFDIRFVTVKAGARIEIKGHLNQERLDILQDPAKCDLLQPGIMLRLSAPNLLIRRRRPDGGEEHLPELPDIQYRRVTALQLEQLLNHPLIRRASGSASLQAAVEELEPPAELVELRVVRNPQDPLLLWLECLTTRAGEPGSKALTHHNIAD
;
A
#
# COMPACT_ATOMS: atom_id res chain seq x y z
N MET A 1 -83.33 16.07 -46.87
CA MET A 1 -82.12 15.62 -46.15
C MET A 1 -80.94 15.88 -47.06
N SER A 2 -80.23 16.97 -46.82
CA SER A 2 -79.57 17.78 -47.85
C SER A 2 -78.03 17.70 -47.78
N LEU A 3 -77.46 17.30 -48.93
CA LEU A 3 -76.26 17.80 -49.66
C LEU A 3 -75.09 18.52 -48.97
N GLY A 4 -73.91 18.29 -49.56
CA GLY A 4 -72.77 19.23 -49.70
C GLY A 4 -71.46 18.65 -49.15
N GLN A 5 -70.45 18.20 -49.91
CA GLN A 5 -69.65 18.90 -50.95
C GLN A 5 -69.32 20.35 -50.57
N PHE A 6 -68.04 20.68 -50.39
CA PHE A 6 -67.28 21.60 -51.27
C PHE A 6 -65.81 21.77 -50.84
N LEU A 7 -64.94 21.69 -51.85
CA LEU A 7 -63.59 22.25 -51.96
C LEU A 7 -63.66 23.80 -52.01
N ILE A 8 -62.49 24.47 -52.04
CA ILE A 8 -62.16 25.78 -52.67
C ILE A 8 -61.64 26.90 -51.73
N LEU A 9 -60.33 27.17 -51.90
CA LEU A 9 -59.60 28.44 -52.17
C LEU A 9 -59.78 29.72 -51.34
N GLY A 10 -58.66 30.44 -51.24
CA GLY A 10 -58.56 31.91 -51.16
C GLY A 10 -57.88 32.39 -49.88
N ALA A 11 -56.56 32.64 -49.86
CA ALA A 11 -55.90 33.87 -50.31
C ALA A 11 -56.37 35.13 -49.54
N ASP A 12 -55.50 35.71 -48.71
CA ASP A 12 -54.99 37.07 -48.95
C ASP A 12 -53.91 37.51 -47.93
N LEU A 13 -52.81 37.99 -48.51
CA LEU A 13 -51.74 38.80 -47.90
C LEU A 13 -52.25 40.24 -47.65
N PRO A 14 -51.61 41.04 -46.78
CA PRO A 14 -50.46 41.86 -47.22
C PRO A 14 -49.30 41.82 -46.19
N PHE A 15 -48.06 41.62 -46.65
CA PHE A 15 -47.09 42.68 -46.96
C PHE A 15 -46.83 43.66 -45.80
N GLY A 16 -45.66 43.51 -45.19
CA GLY A 16 -45.07 44.40 -44.20
C GLY A 16 -43.70 43.89 -43.77
N GLU A 17 -42.70 44.21 -44.59
CA GLU A 17 -41.26 44.13 -44.32
C GLU A 17 -40.95 44.70 -42.91
N THR A 18 -39.98 44.28 -42.10
CA THR A 18 -38.54 44.26 -42.38
C THR A 18 -37.83 43.75 -41.10
N ILE A 19 -36.85 42.85 -41.27
CA ILE A 19 -35.57 42.72 -40.54
C ILE A 19 -35.54 42.25 -39.06
N ALA A 20 -34.77 41.17 -38.88
CA ALA A 20 -33.99 40.72 -37.71
C ALA A 20 -34.69 39.98 -36.56
N LEU A 21 -34.65 38.64 -36.62
CA LEU A 21 -34.13 37.73 -35.57
C LEU A 21 -34.47 36.27 -35.96
N SER A 22 -33.59 35.63 -36.72
CA SER A 22 -33.68 34.18 -37.01
C SER A 22 -32.36 33.51 -36.63
N ALA A 23 -32.26 33.21 -35.34
CA ALA A 23 -31.43 32.16 -34.78
C ALA A 23 -32.06 31.79 -33.42
N CYS A 24 -32.14 30.50 -33.13
CA CYS A 24 -32.63 29.92 -31.87
C CYS A 24 -34.15 29.72 -31.72
N VAL A 25 -34.77 29.01 -32.66
CA VAL A 25 -35.86 28.06 -32.31
C VAL A 25 -35.57 26.73 -32.99
N GLY A 26 -34.52 26.07 -32.48
CA GLY A 26 -34.08 24.74 -32.90
C GLY A 26 -33.57 23.90 -31.72
N GLU A 27 -33.95 24.25 -30.49
CA GLU A 27 -33.55 23.54 -29.26
C GLU A 27 -34.68 23.55 -28.21
N LEU A 28 -35.91 23.27 -28.63
CA LEU A 28 -37.04 23.06 -27.71
C LEU A 28 -37.73 21.72 -27.97
N LEU A 29 -36.93 20.65 -28.05
CA LEU A 29 -37.40 19.26 -27.97
C LEU A 29 -36.30 18.27 -27.58
N LEU A 30 -35.34 18.72 -26.76
CA LEU A 30 -34.27 17.88 -26.20
C LEU A 30 -33.97 18.19 -24.71
N LEU A 31 -34.92 18.81 -24.01
CA LEU A 31 -34.80 19.17 -22.58
C LEU A 31 -36.04 18.82 -21.75
N THR A 32 -36.77 17.77 -22.13
CA THR A 32 -37.88 17.20 -21.34
C THR A 32 -37.76 15.69 -21.15
N ALA A 33 -36.52 15.20 -20.98
CA ALA A 33 -36.21 13.84 -20.50
C ALA A 33 -35.13 13.81 -19.40
N ALA A 34 -34.84 14.95 -18.77
CA ALA A 34 -33.89 15.06 -17.65
C ALA A 34 -34.54 15.54 -16.34
N ALA A 35 -35.88 15.52 -16.26
CA ALA A 35 -36.63 16.03 -15.13
C ALA A 35 -37.76 15.07 -14.72
N LEU A 36 -37.39 13.86 -14.27
CA LEU A 36 -38.23 12.98 -13.45
C LEU A 36 -37.32 11.91 -12.84
N GLY A 37 -36.88 12.16 -11.60
CA GLY A 37 -35.97 11.27 -10.87
C GLY A 37 -35.22 11.91 -9.70
N LEU A 38 -35.48 13.17 -9.34
CA LEU A 38 -34.97 13.83 -8.14
C LEU A 38 -36.11 14.06 -7.14
N LEU A 39 -36.59 12.98 -6.53
CA LEU A 39 -37.41 13.01 -5.32
C LEU A 39 -36.87 11.97 -4.35
N GLY A 40 -36.21 12.44 -3.29
CA GLY A 40 -35.57 11.58 -2.30
C GLY A 40 -35.04 12.32 -1.09
N VAL A 41 -35.95 12.97 -0.35
CA VAL A 41 -35.96 13.17 1.11
C VAL A 41 -34.62 13.49 1.81
N ILE A 42 -34.46 14.75 2.23
CA ILE A 42 -33.47 15.18 3.23
C ILE A 42 -33.91 14.62 4.59
N GLY A 43 -33.40 13.44 4.95
CA GLY A 43 -33.48 12.88 6.29
C GLY A 43 -32.17 13.16 7.03
N VAL A 44 -32.21 14.05 8.01
CA VAL A 44 -31.12 14.27 8.98
C VAL A 44 -31.10 13.07 9.92
N GLY A 45 -30.23 12.12 9.61
CA GLY A 45 -29.83 11.00 10.46
C GLY A 45 -28.52 10.48 9.88
N ALA A 46 -27.48 10.30 10.70
CA ALA A 46 -26.21 9.76 10.26
C ALA A 46 -26.40 8.33 9.77
N LYS A 47 -26.75 8.17 8.48
CA LYS A 47 -26.76 6.88 7.79
C LYS A 47 -25.32 6.36 7.75
N GLU A 48 -25.11 5.15 8.24
CA GLU A 48 -23.90 4.38 7.98
C GLU A 48 -23.58 4.48 6.49
N ARG A 49 -22.35 4.90 6.16
CA ARG A 49 -21.88 4.92 4.77
C ARG A 49 -21.61 3.47 4.36
N ARG A 50 -22.63 2.82 3.80
CA ARG A 50 -22.57 1.47 3.25
C ARG A 50 -22.55 1.54 1.72
N ILE A 51 -22.01 0.50 1.10
CA ILE A 51 -22.09 0.34 -0.35
C ILE A 51 -23.52 -0.12 -0.69
N LEU A 52 -24.13 0.55 -1.67
CA LEU A 52 -25.42 0.14 -2.22
C LEU A 52 -25.21 -0.49 -3.58
N ALA A 53 -25.90 -1.59 -3.85
CA ALA A 53 -25.88 -2.24 -5.15
C ALA A 53 -27.08 -1.79 -5.98
N GLY A 54 -26.92 -1.82 -7.29
CA GLY A 54 -27.95 -1.48 -8.25
C GLY A 54 -27.86 -2.33 -9.50
N LEU A 55 -28.88 -2.20 -10.35
CA LEU A 55 -28.92 -2.80 -11.67
C LEU A 55 -29.09 -1.69 -12.71
N HIS A 56 -28.27 -1.75 -13.75
CA HIS A 56 -28.43 -0.94 -14.93
C HIS A 56 -29.12 -1.77 -16.02
N TYR A 57 -30.18 -1.21 -16.61
CA TYR A 57 -31.00 -1.86 -17.63
C TYR A 57 -30.59 -1.37 -19.02
N ASP A 58 -30.70 -2.23 -20.03
CA ASP A 58 -30.53 -1.85 -21.42
C ASP A 58 -31.77 -1.10 -21.98
N ALA A 59 -31.69 -0.68 -23.24
CA ALA A 59 -32.77 0.02 -23.94
C ALA A 59 -34.05 -0.83 -24.08
N ASP A 60 -33.93 -2.15 -23.95
CA ASP A 60 -35.03 -3.12 -24.00
C ASP A 60 -35.58 -3.45 -22.59
N GLY A 61 -35.10 -2.77 -21.55
CA GLY A 61 -35.53 -2.94 -20.16
C GLY A 61 -35.00 -4.22 -19.49
N LYS A 62 -33.99 -4.88 -20.05
CA LYS A 62 -33.37 -6.08 -19.45
C LYS A 62 -32.16 -5.70 -18.59
N PRO A 63 -31.96 -6.38 -17.44
CA PRO A 63 -30.81 -6.11 -16.58
C PRO A 63 -29.52 -6.49 -17.31
N LYS A 64 -28.62 -5.50 -17.47
CA LYS A 64 -27.40 -5.64 -18.27
C LYS A 64 -26.15 -5.78 -17.41
N VAL A 65 -26.03 -4.95 -16.36
CA VAL A 65 -24.86 -4.93 -15.47
C VAL A 65 -25.26 -4.51 -14.07
N PHE A 66 -24.52 -4.98 -13.07
CA PHE A 66 -24.61 -4.47 -11.71
C PHE A 66 -23.85 -3.15 -11.57
N THR A 67 -24.29 -2.32 -10.63
CA THR A 67 -23.60 -1.12 -10.18
C THR A 67 -23.39 -1.16 -8.67
N LEU A 68 -22.32 -0.54 -8.18
CA LEU A 68 -22.10 -0.29 -6.76
C LEU A 68 -21.99 1.22 -6.56
N SER A 69 -22.53 1.74 -5.47
CA SER A 69 -22.42 3.15 -5.12
C SER A 69 -22.04 3.35 -3.66
N TYR A 70 -21.19 4.35 -3.41
CA TYR A 70 -20.75 4.76 -2.10
C TYR A 70 -20.81 6.29 -2.02
N GLY A 71 -21.82 6.83 -1.33
CA GLY A 71 -22.07 8.27 -1.31
C GLY A 71 -22.44 8.81 -2.70
N THR A 72 -21.60 9.66 -3.27
CA THR A 72 -21.78 10.23 -4.62
C THR A 72 -20.99 9.47 -5.70
N GLU A 73 -20.18 8.49 -5.32
CA GLU A 73 -19.33 7.72 -6.23
C GLU A 73 -20.08 6.45 -6.69
N MET A 74 -20.02 6.13 -7.99
CA MET A 74 -20.70 4.96 -8.56
C MET A 74 -19.79 4.22 -9.52
N VAL A 75 -19.70 2.91 -9.35
CA VAL A 75 -18.89 2.00 -10.18
C VAL A 75 -19.81 1.06 -10.94
N THR A 76 -19.50 0.84 -12.22
CA THR A 76 -20.19 -0.16 -13.05
C THR A 76 -19.39 -1.46 -13.13
N LEU A 77 -20.04 -2.59 -12.80
CA LEU A 77 -19.41 -3.91 -12.77
C LEU A 77 -19.39 -4.51 -14.19
N HIS A 78 -18.39 -4.15 -14.98
CA HIS A 78 -18.26 -4.65 -16.34
C HIS A 78 -17.76 -6.11 -16.39
N PRO A 79 -18.33 -6.95 -17.28
CA PRO A 79 -17.90 -8.34 -17.45
C PRO A 79 -16.40 -8.50 -17.69
N GLY A 80 -15.80 -9.52 -17.08
CA GLY A 80 -14.38 -9.86 -17.23
C GLY A 80 -13.41 -8.98 -16.45
N LYS A 81 -13.90 -8.04 -15.63
CA LYS A 81 -13.05 -7.23 -14.74
C LYS A 81 -12.93 -7.87 -13.35
N ASP A 82 -11.72 -7.81 -12.82
CA ASP A 82 -11.41 -8.07 -11.41
C ASP A 82 -11.74 -6.83 -10.56
N TRP A 83 -11.70 -6.97 -9.23
CA TRP A 83 -11.96 -5.85 -8.32
C TRP A 83 -11.01 -4.67 -8.56
N ILE A 84 -9.73 -4.92 -8.78
CA ILE A 84 -8.69 -3.87 -8.95
C ILE A 84 -9.01 -2.96 -10.15
N LYS A 85 -9.55 -3.54 -11.23
CA LYS A 85 -9.98 -2.83 -12.44
C LYS A 85 -11.38 -2.25 -12.34
N THR A 86 -12.19 -2.74 -11.42
CA THR A 86 -13.57 -2.30 -11.23
C THR A 86 -13.64 -1.12 -10.26
N ASP A 87 -12.88 -1.17 -9.17
CA ASP A 87 -12.75 -0.11 -8.18
C ASP A 87 -11.97 1.10 -8.73
N GLU A 88 -12.66 1.90 -9.55
CA GLU A 88 -12.15 3.11 -10.19
C GLU A 88 -11.78 4.18 -9.16
N TYR A 89 -12.57 4.28 -8.08
CA TYR A 89 -12.42 5.27 -7.02
C TYR A 89 -11.54 4.80 -5.85
N LYS A 90 -10.95 3.60 -5.96
CA LYS A 90 -10.03 3.01 -4.99
C LYS A 90 -10.59 2.98 -3.57
N TRP A 91 -11.85 2.55 -3.43
CA TRP A 91 -12.55 2.44 -2.14
C TRP A 91 -11.79 1.59 -1.13
N VAL A 92 -11.16 0.49 -1.57
CA VAL A 92 -10.32 -0.34 -0.68
C VAL A 92 -9.07 0.41 -0.25
N THR A 93 -8.33 1.01 -1.19
CA THR A 93 -7.09 1.73 -0.89
C THR A 93 -7.33 2.95 0.00
N ARG A 94 -8.53 3.55 -0.09
CA ARG A 94 -8.96 4.68 0.76
C ARG A 94 -9.49 4.22 2.12
N GLY A 95 -9.53 2.91 2.41
CA GLY A 95 -10.09 2.37 3.65
C GLY A 95 -11.58 2.65 3.81
N LEU A 96 -12.30 2.88 2.72
CA LEU A 96 -13.75 3.12 2.75
C LEU A 96 -14.52 1.81 2.85
N ILE A 97 -13.92 0.72 2.36
CA ILE A 97 -14.45 -0.62 2.39
C ILE A 97 -13.28 -1.60 2.61
N GLU A 98 -13.56 -2.76 3.20
CA GLU A 98 -12.59 -3.85 3.26
C GLU A 98 -12.48 -4.56 1.90
N PRO A 99 -11.31 -5.08 1.52
CA PRO A 99 -11.18 -5.85 0.29
C PRO A 99 -12.04 -7.12 0.35
N PRO A 100 -12.88 -7.39 -0.66
CA PRO A 100 -13.58 -8.66 -0.74
C PRO A 100 -12.58 -9.80 -0.86
N GLN A 101 -12.85 -10.94 -0.22
CA GLN A 101 -11.94 -12.10 -0.20
C GLN A 101 -11.77 -12.71 -1.58
N SER A 102 -12.83 -12.68 -2.38
CA SER A 102 -12.81 -12.96 -3.82
C SER A 102 -13.81 -12.03 -4.51
N PHE A 103 -13.46 -11.57 -5.71
CA PHE A 103 -14.36 -10.73 -6.50
C PHE A 103 -14.04 -10.84 -8.00
N HIS A 104 -14.98 -11.37 -8.76
CA HIS A 104 -14.89 -11.49 -10.21
C HIS A 104 -16.23 -11.21 -10.88
N VAL A 105 -16.24 -10.32 -11.87
CA VAL A 105 -17.39 -10.17 -12.76
C VAL A 105 -17.23 -11.17 -13.90
N LEU A 106 -18.07 -12.19 -13.94
CA LEU A 106 -18.05 -13.24 -14.95
C LEU A 106 -18.45 -12.67 -16.34
N PRO A 107 -18.05 -13.33 -17.45
CA PRO A 107 -18.44 -12.91 -18.80
C PRO A 107 -19.96 -12.81 -19.01
N THR A 108 -20.73 -13.55 -18.22
CA THR A 108 -22.20 -13.54 -18.23
C THR A 108 -22.82 -12.34 -17.50
N GLY A 109 -22.00 -11.43 -16.94
CA GLY A 109 -22.46 -10.31 -16.10
C GLY A 109 -22.84 -10.71 -14.66
N ALA A 110 -22.71 -11.99 -14.30
CA ALA A 110 -22.86 -12.45 -12.92
C ALA A 110 -21.63 -12.05 -12.09
N VAL A 111 -21.83 -11.77 -10.81
CA VAL A 111 -20.76 -11.37 -9.88
C VAL A 111 -20.50 -12.52 -8.94
N GLU A 112 -19.26 -12.97 -8.87
CA GLU A 112 -18.79 -13.89 -7.84
C GLU A 112 -18.06 -13.09 -6.77
N ILE A 113 -18.57 -13.12 -5.54
CA ILE A 113 -18.04 -12.37 -4.40
C ILE A 113 -18.02 -13.25 -3.15
N ASN A 114 -16.88 -13.31 -2.46
CA ASN A 114 -16.66 -14.14 -1.26
C ASN A 114 -17.09 -15.63 -1.43
N GLY A 115 -17.04 -16.16 -2.65
CA GLY A 115 -17.46 -17.53 -2.99
C GLY A 115 -18.95 -17.70 -3.30
N GLU A 116 -19.75 -16.63 -3.27
CA GLU A 116 -21.15 -16.64 -3.72
C GLU A 116 -21.27 -16.07 -5.13
N LYS A 117 -22.03 -16.75 -6.00
CA LYS A 117 -22.28 -16.34 -7.39
C LYS A 117 -23.68 -15.75 -7.54
N ILE A 118 -23.75 -14.47 -7.90
CA ILE A 118 -24.97 -13.69 -8.00
C ILE A 118 -25.28 -13.39 -9.46
N THR A 119 -26.44 -13.82 -9.95
CA THR A 119 -26.85 -13.68 -11.35
C THR A 119 -27.79 -12.49 -11.57
N LEU A 120 -27.73 -11.85 -12.74
CA LEU A 120 -28.61 -10.72 -13.11
C LEU A 120 -30.11 -11.07 -13.14
N THR A 121 -30.45 -12.37 -13.23
CA THR A 121 -31.83 -12.88 -13.26
C THR A 121 -32.38 -13.24 -11.89
N ASP A 122 -31.58 -13.15 -10.83
CA ASP A 122 -32.02 -13.47 -9.47
C ASP A 122 -32.85 -12.28 -8.91
N PRO A 123 -34.11 -12.49 -8.46
CA PRO A 123 -34.93 -11.44 -7.88
C PRO A 123 -34.33 -10.82 -6.61
N GLU A 124 -33.43 -11.52 -5.92
CA GLU A 124 -32.74 -11.05 -4.72
C GLU A 124 -31.29 -10.62 -4.98
N ALA A 125 -30.89 -10.51 -6.25
CA ALA A 125 -29.50 -10.28 -6.63
C ALA A 125 -28.88 -9.02 -5.99
N ILE A 126 -29.66 -7.92 -5.93
CA ILE A 126 -29.21 -6.65 -5.35
C ILE A 126 -28.91 -6.83 -3.86
N SER A 127 -29.87 -7.37 -3.11
CA SER A 127 -29.75 -7.57 -1.66
C SER A 127 -28.60 -8.50 -1.30
N LYS A 128 -28.38 -9.56 -2.08
CA LYS A 128 -27.25 -10.49 -1.88
C LYS A 128 -25.91 -9.81 -2.15
N LEU A 129 -25.82 -9.03 -3.22
CA LEU A 129 -24.58 -8.33 -3.58
C LEU A 129 -24.24 -7.26 -2.55
N GLU A 130 -25.24 -6.51 -2.08
CA GLU A 130 -25.08 -5.58 -0.95
C GLU A 130 -24.64 -6.29 0.33
N HIS A 131 -25.24 -7.43 0.64
CA HIS A 131 -24.88 -8.19 1.83
C HIS A 131 -23.43 -8.64 1.78
N GLU A 132 -22.99 -9.27 0.69
CA GLU A 132 -21.65 -9.83 0.57
C GLU A 132 -20.56 -8.75 0.48
N ILE A 133 -20.81 -7.62 -0.19
CA ILE A 133 -19.81 -6.54 -0.26
C ILE A 133 -19.68 -5.77 1.07
N ASN A 134 -20.75 -5.73 1.89
CA ASN A 134 -20.73 -5.07 3.20
C ASN A 134 -20.49 -6.04 4.37
N LYS A 135 -20.38 -7.35 4.13
CA LYS A 135 -20.27 -8.39 5.16
C LYS A 135 -19.09 -8.19 6.12
N THR A 136 -18.02 -7.58 5.62
CA THR A 136 -16.79 -7.26 6.37
C THR A 136 -16.69 -5.77 6.71
N HIS A 137 -17.68 -4.94 6.37
CA HIS A 137 -17.68 -3.51 6.66
C HIS A 137 -18.00 -3.28 8.14
N VAL A 138 -16.97 -3.01 8.94
CA VAL A 138 -17.13 -2.42 10.27
C VAL A 138 -17.17 -0.91 10.07
N PRO A 139 -18.23 -0.19 10.47
CA PRO A 139 -18.29 1.25 10.30
C PRO A 139 -17.14 1.90 11.07
N ALA A 140 -16.28 2.64 10.36
CA ALA A 140 -15.24 3.44 10.96
C ALA A 140 -15.84 4.38 12.03
N PRO A 141 -15.31 4.43 13.27
CA PRO A 141 -15.82 5.34 14.28
C PRO A 141 -15.62 6.77 13.79
N VAL A 142 -16.73 7.50 13.65
CA VAL A 142 -16.74 8.93 13.34
C VAL A 142 -15.99 9.65 14.47
N HIS A 143 -14.80 10.17 14.17
CA HIS A 143 -14.10 11.11 15.05
C HIS A 143 -15.00 12.32 15.32
N ARG A 144 -15.67 12.30 16.47
CA ARG A 144 -16.30 13.49 17.06
C ARG A 144 -15.17 14.32 17.69
N PRO A 145 -15.01 15.60 17.35
CA PRO A 145 -14.15 16.50 18.13
C PRO A 145 -14.72 16.54 19.55
N ALA A 146 -13.97 16.02 20.52
CA ALA A 146 -14.40 16.00 21.90
C ALA A 146 -14.45 17.43 22.45
N ALA A 147 -15.67 17.96 22.58
CA ALA A 147 -15.94 19.09 23.44
C ALA A 147 -15.72 18.68 24.89
N LEU A 148 -15.01 19.55 25.62
CA LEU A 148 -14.72 19.46 27.04
C LEU A 148 -15.96 19.07 27.86
N ALA A 149 -15.92 17.89 28.48
CA ALA A 149 -16.73 17.58 29.64
C ALA A 149 -15.87 16.79 30.64
N ALA A 150 -15.49 17.49 31.70
CA ALA A 150 -14.67 16.98 32.80
C ALA A 150 -15.41 15.89 33.58
N ARG A 151 -14.70 14.79 33.90
CA ARG A 151 -14.87 14.00 35.13
C ARG A 151 -13.70 13.02 35.33
N PRO A 152 -13.49 12.52 36.56
CA PRO A 152 -12.41 12.98 37.42
C PRO A 152 -11.21 12.02 37.46
N THR A 153 -10.08 12.61 37.80
CA THR A 153 -8.81 12.01 38.16
C THR A 153 -8.96 10.79 39.08
N ALA A 154 -8.59 9.62 38.57
CA ALA A 154 -8.06 8.52 39.36
C ALA A 154 -6.64 8.25 38.86
N THR A 155 -5.70 8.91 39.54
CA THR A 155 -4.29 8.54 39.75
C THR A 155 -3.54 7.92 38.57
N ALA A 156 -2.79 8.79 37.89
CA ALA A 156 -1.57 8.44 37.20
C ALA A 156 -0.60 7.69 38.14
N HIS A 157 -0.22 6.48 37.74
CA HIS A 157 1.06 5.87 38.06
C HIS A 157 1.49 5.08 36.83
N GLY A 158 2.67 5.42 36.28
CA GLY A 158 3.32 4.63 35.23
C GLY A 158 3.31 5.21 33.82
N ALA A 159 3.43 6.54 33.65
CA ALA A 159 3.95 7.09 32.40
C ALA A 159 5.45 6.76 32.31
N LEU A 160 5.79 5.54 31.89
CA LEU A 160 7.11 5.22 31.38
C LEU A 160 7.01 5.24 29.86
N SER A 161 7.66 6.25 29.28
CA SER A 161 8.16 6.32 27.90
C SER A 161 7.74 5.12 27.03
N ARG A 162 6.69 5.29 26.22
CA ARG A 162 6.39 4.36 25.12
C ARG A 162 7.53 4.49 24.12
N ALA A 163 8.58 3.68 24.34
CA ALA A 163 9.66 3.48 23.41
C ALA A 163 9.05 3.03 22.08
N GLN A 164 9.11 3.90 21.08
CA GLN A 164 8.63 3.61 19.73
C GLN A 164 9.33 2.33 19.23
N GLY A 165 8.54 1.29 18.96
CA GLY A 165 9.04 0.01 18.42
C GLY A 165 9.18 -1.15 19.42
N LYS A 166 9.02 -0.94 20.74
CA LYS A 166 9.06 -2.05 21.72
C LYS A 166 7.74 -2.82 21.71
N VAL A 167 7.81 -4.15 21.56
CA VAL A 167 6.64 -5.03 21.74
C VAL A 167 6.29 -5.07 23.22
N HIS A 168 5.01 -4.88 23.53
CA HIS A 168 4.50 -4.94 24.88
C HIS A 168 3.24 -5.80 24.94
N PHE A 169 3.21 -6.71 25.90
CA PHE A 169 2.07 -7.58 26.14
C PHE A 169 1.22 -7.03 27.29
N HIS A 170 -0.10 -7.09 27.13
CA HIS A 170 -1.06 -6.91 28.19
C HIS A 170 -1.92 -8.16 28.29
N VAL A 171 -2.09 -8.69 29.50
CA VAL A 171 -2.85 -9.94 29.70
C VAL A 171 -4.04 -9.66 30.61
N LYS A 172 -5.23 -9.95 30.12
CA LYS A 172 -6.50 -9.75 30.82
C LYS A 172 -7.34 -11.03 30.80
N LEU A 173 -8.40 -11.06 31.60
CA LEU A 173 -9.44 -12.06 31.46
C LEU A 173 -10.53 -11.53 30.53
N ASP A 174 -10.98 -12.37 29.60
CA ASP A 174 -12.16 -12.08 28.79
C ASP A 174 -13.45 -12.21 29.61
N SER A 175 -14.60 -11.91 29.01
CA SER A 175 -15.91 -12.02 29.66
C SER A 175 -16.29 -13.46 30.04
N LEU A 176 -15.56 -14.46 29.54
CA LEU A 176 -15.74 -15.88 29.81
C LEU A 176 -14.72 -16.42 30.83
N GLY A 177 -13.81 -15.59 31.33
CA GLY A 177 -12.78 -15.97 32.29
C GLY A 177 -11.55 -16.64 31.67
N HIS A 178 -11.35 -16.56 30.36
CA HIS A 178 -10.14 -17.03 29.70
C HIS A 178 -9.08 -15.92 29.61
N LEU A 179 -7.81 -16.30 29.57
CA LEU A 179 -6.73 -15.35 29.34
C LEU A 179 -6.74 -14.85 27.89
N ALA A 180 -6.87 -13.54 27.74
CA ALA A 180 -6.67 -12.79 26.51
C ALA A 180 -5.35 -12.01 26.61
N ILE A 181 -4.55 -12.12 25.56
CA ILE A 181 -3.23 -11.51 25.43
C ILE A 181 -3.32 -10.47 24.32
N GLU A 182 -3.20 -9.20 24.70
CA GLU A 182 -3.04 -8.09 23.78
C GLU A 182 -1.55 -7.82 23.56
N CYS A 183 -1.12 -7.89 22.32
CA CYS A 183 0.23 -7.54 21.90
C CYS A 183 0.18 -6.17 21.20
N THR A 184 0.98 -5.23 21.69
CA THR A 184 1.10 -3.88 21.11
C THR A 184 2.51 -3.66 20.56
N ARG A 185 2.59 -3.14 19.33
CA ARG A 185 3.86 -2.75 18.68
C ARG A 185 3.65 -1.46 17.89
N GLY A 186 4.19 -0.35 18.39
CA GLY A 186 3.97 0.96 17.76
C GLY A 186 2.48 1.35 17.80
N SER A 187 1.87 1.49 16.63
CA SER A 187 0.42 1.75 16.47
C SER A 187 -0.41 0.49 16.22
N GLU A 188 0.22 -0.66 16.04
CA GLU A 188 -0.46 -1.94 15.79
C GLU A 188 -0.82 -2.63 17.12
N GLN A 189 -2.04 -3.16 17.22
CA GLN A 189 -2.52 -3.94 18.35
C GLN A 189 -3.15 -5.23 17.83
N ILE A 190 -2.77 -6.36 18.43
CA ILE A 190 -3.27 -7.70 18.11
C ILE A 190 -3.75 -8.34 19.41
N GLU A 191 -4.97 -8.87 19.42
CA GLU A 191 -5.52 -9.60 20.57
C GLU A 191 -5.61 -11.09 20.25
N THR A 192 -5.21 -11.94 21.19
CA THR A 192 -5.25 -13.39 21.00
C THR A 192 -5.45 -14.15 22.32
N GLY A 193 -5.96 -15.38 22.25
CA GLY A 193 -6.04 -16.28 23.42
C GLY A 193 -4.78 -17.13 23.60
N LEU A 194 -4.77 -18.02 24.60
CA LEU A 194 -3.62 -18.90 24.89
C LEU A 194 -3.16 -19.74 23.69
N ARG A 195 -4.09 -20.24 22.86
CA ARG A 195 -3.74 -21.00 21.64
C ARG A 195 -3.03 -20.16 20.57
N GLY A 196 -3.17 -18.84 20.64
CA GLY A 196 -2.51 -17.90 19.74
C GLY A 196 -1.08 -17.56 20.11
N LEU A 197 -0.57 -18.01 21.26
CA LEU A 197 0.85 -17.84 21.64
C LEU A 197 1.79 -18.40 20.56
N GLN A 198 1.44 -19.55 19.96
CA GLN A 198 2.22 -20.11 18.86
C GLN A 198 2.25 -19.17 17.65
N ASN A 199 1.14 -18.49 17.35
CA ASN A 199 1.10 -17.49 16.29
C ASN A 199 1.97 -16.29 16.64
N LEU A 200 1.98 -15.82 17.88
CA LEU A 200 2.86 -14.73 18.31
C LEU A 200 4.35 -15.09 18.14
N ILE A 201 4.72 -16.35 18.36
CA ILE A 201 6.09 -16.86 18.15
C ILE A 201 6.43 -16.96 16.65
N VAL A 202 5.56 -17.58 15.85
CA VAL A 202 5.75 -17.70 14.39
C VAL A 202 5.81 -16.32 13.74
N ASN A 203 4.99 -15.41 14.24
CA ASN A 203 4.94 -14.02 13.85
C ASN A 203 5.98 -13.19 14.58
N GLY A 204 7.00 -13.74 15.25
CA GLY A 204 8.10 -13.01 15.90
C GLY A 204 7.72 -11.81 16.79
N LEU A 205 6.48 -11.77 17.27
CA LEU A 205 6.00 -10.81 18.27
C LEU A 205 6.37 -11.29 19.68
N MET A 206 6.69 -12.57 19.83
CA MET A 206 7.15 -13.19 21.06
C MET A 206 8.39 -14.04 20.79
N LEU A 207 9.41 -13.95 21.64
CA LEU A 207 10.56 -14.85 21.61
C LEU A 207 10.11 -16.29 21.91
N LYS A 208 10.68 -17.26 21.21
CA LYS A 208 10.34 -18.67 21.38
C LYS A 208 10.81 -19.15 22.76
N PRO A 209 9.90 -19.63 23.64
CA PRO A 209 10.26 -20.32 24.87
C PRO A 209 10.84 -21.71 24.58
N ASP A 210 11.61 -22.26 25.51
CA ASP A 210 12.16 -23.62 25.40
C ASP A 210 11.04 -24.66 25.49
N ALA A 211 10.04 -24.42 26.35
CA ALA A 211 8.85 -25.24 26.47
C ALA A 211 7.58 -24.37 26.55
N LEU A 212 6.58 -24.71 25.74
CA LEU A 212 5.25 -24.09 25.77
C LEU A 212 4.17 -25.18 25.74
N HIS A 213 3.34 -25.22 26.76
CA HIS A 213 2.19 -26.13 26.84
C HIS A 213 0.93 -25.36 27.24
N VAL A 214 -0.11 -25.45 26.43
CA VAL A 214 -1.42 -24.88 26.74
C VAL A 214 -2.31 -26.02 27.23
N ASP A 215 -2.91 -25.84 28.40
CA ASP A 215 -3.86 -26.80 28.96
C ASP A 215 -4.99 -27.08 27.96
N ALA A 216 -5.40 -28.34 27.83
CA ALA A 216 -6.40 -28.74 26.83
C ALA A 216 -7.73 -27.99 26.99
N LEU A 217 -8.08 -27.63 28.24
CA LEU A 217 -9.27 -26.87 28.60
C LEU A 217 -9.02 -25.35 28.62
N GLN A 218 -7.83 -24.89 28.25
CA GLN A 218 -7.42 -23.48 28.24
C GLN A 218 -7.60 -22.80 29.61
N ARG A 219 -7.45 -23.57 30.69
CA ARG A 219 -7.54 -23.08 32.07
C ARG A 219 -6.19 -22.64 32.62
N ALA A 220 -5.11 -23.00 31.95
CA ALA A 220 -3.76 -22.61 32.30
C ALA A 220 -2.83 -22.67 31.08
N VAL A 221 -1.68 -22.03 31.19
CA VAL A 221 -0.54 -22.17 30.27
C VAL A 221 0.72 -22.43 31.07
N GLU A 222 1.58 -23.30 30.56
CA GLU A 222 2.89 -23.58 31.12
C GLU A 222 3.96 -23.11 30.14
N ILE A 223 4.87 -22.25 30.61
CA ILE A 223 5.98 -21.69 29.83
C ILE A 223 7.27 -21.91 30.61
N ASP A 224 8.25 -22.60 30.02
CA ASP A 224 9.54 -22.95 30.64
C ASP A 224 9.39 -23.55 32.05
N GLY A 225 8.42 -24.46 32.23
CA GLY A 225 8.15 -25.14 33.50
C GLY A 225 7.38 -24.31 34.53
N VAL A 226 6.94 -23.10 34.19
CA VAL A 226 6.11 -22.25 35.07
C VAL A 226 4.67 -22.26 34.58
N ARG A 227 3.74 -22.69 35.46
CA ARG A 227 2.30 -22.76 35.16
C ARG A 227 1.58 -21.49 35.63
N PHE A 228 0.78 -20.91 34.73
CA PHE A 228 -0.06 -19.73 34.95
C PHE A 228 -1.52 -20.12 34.79
N GLU A 229 -2.31 -19.96 35.85
CA GLU A 229 -3.74 -20.26 35.86
C GLU A 229 -4.56 -19.10 35.28
N CYS A 230 -5.73 -19.38 34.68
CA CYS A 230 -6.70 -18.39 34.20
C CYS A 230 -7.42 -17.68 35.36
N THR A 231 -6.66 -16.90 36.12
CA THR A 231 -7.10 -16.05 37.23
C THR A 231 -6.49 -14.67 37.05
N GLU A 232 -6.99 -13.64 37.74
CA GLU A 232 -6.39 -12.30 37.66
C GLU A 232 -4.91 -12.29 38.12
N ALA A 233 -4.59 -13.09 39.14
CA ALA A 233 -3.22 -13.23 39.61
C ALA A 233 -2.34 -13.91 38.57
N GLY A 234 -2.83 -14.98 37.94
CA GLY A 234 -2.11 -15.67 36.86
C GLY A 234 -1.96 -14.81 35.61
N ALA A 235 -2.96 -13.99 35.26
CA ALA A 235 -2.87 -13.01 34.16
C ALA A 235 -1.74 -12.01 34.39
N LYS A 236 -1.67 -11.41 35.59
CA LYS A 236 -0.59 -10.47 35.95
C LYS A 236 0.79 -11.12 35.93
N GLN A 237 0.91 -12.34 36.47
CA GLN A 237 2.16 -13.08 36.46
C GLN A 237 2.60 -13.43 35.03
N LEU A 238 1.66 -13.84 34.19
CA LEU A 238 1.92 -14.14 32.78
C LEU A 238 2.35 -12.87 32.03
N GLU A 239 1.66 -11.75 32.23
CA GLU A 239 2.02 -10.46 31.64
C GLU A 239 3.45 -10.05 32.01
N GLU A 240 3.80 -10.13 33.29
CA GLU A 240 5.12 -9.78 33.79
C GLU A 240 6.20 -10.66 33.14
N VAL A 241 5.98 -11.97 33.10
CA VAL A 241 6.92 -12.93 32.51
C VAL A 241 7.05 -12.75 31.00
N LEU A 242 5.94 -12.54 30.28
CA LEU A 242 5.94 -12.25 28.85
C LEU A 242 6.75 -10.99 28.55
N ASN A 243 6.52 -9.91 29.28
CA ASN A 243 7.24 -8.65 29.06
C ASN A 243 8.71 -8.69 29.49
N ALA A 244 9.05 -9.45 30.54
CA ALA A 244 10.40 -9.52 31.06
C ALA A 244 11.31 -10.45 30.24
N ARG A 245 10.78 -11.60 29.78
CA ARG A 245 11.58 -12.68 29.18
C ARG A 245 11.31 -12.90 27.70
N TYR A 246 10.08 -12.67 27.25
CA TYR A 246 9.66 -13.09 25.92
C TYR A 246 9.26 -11.95 24.98
N ALA A 247 9.17 -10.71 25.49
CA ALA A 247 9.02 -9.54 24.65
C ALA A 247 10.32 -9.34 23.87
N PRO A 248 10.26 -9.33 22.53
CA PRO A 248 11.38 -8.90 21.71
C PRO A 248 11.75 -7.49 22.15
N THR A 249 12.86 -7.38 22.87
CA THR A 249 13.48 -6.09 23.08
C THR A 249 14.12 -5.77 21.75
N VAL A 250 13.59 -4.76 21.02
CA VAL A 250 14.27 -4.22 19.85
C VAL A 250 15.51 -3.47 20.34
N GLY A 251 16.49 -4.23 20.83
CA GLY A 251 17.84 -3.81 21.11
C GLY A 251 18.72 -4.51 20.09
N ALA A 252 19.34 -3.73 19.21
CA ALA A 252 20.46 -4.12 18.36
C ALA A 252 20.22 -4.97 17.10
N GLU A 253 19.02 -5.03 16.52
CA GLU A 253 18.80 -5.79 15.25
C GLU A 253 18.22 -4.97 14.08
N HIS A 254 18.39 -3.64 14.12
CA HIS A 254 18.38 -2.81 12.89
C HIS A 254 19.72 -2.85 12.16
N GLU A 255 20.64 -3.77 12.51
CA GLU A 255 22.03 -3.76 12.04
C GLU A 255 22.22 -4.30 10.62
N SER A 256 21.36 -5.21 10.13
CA SER A 256 21.54 -5.81 8.80
C SER A 256 21.49 -4.71 7.72
N PRO A 257 22.62 -4.40 7.05
CA PRO A 257 22.64 -3.38 6.03
C PRO A 257 21.80 -3.81 4.82
N ILE A 258 21.35 -2.82 4.06
CA ILE A 258 20.86 -3.07 2.71
C ILE A 258 22.10 -3.45 1.90
N GLU A 259 22.23 -4.69 1.48
CA GLU A 259 23.36 -5.18 0.68
C GLU A 259 23.10 -4.96 -0.81
N ILE A 260 24.11 -4.52 -1.54
CA ILE A 260 24.08 -4.41 -3.01
C ILE A 260 25.18 -5.28 -3.60
N LYS A 261 24.85 -6.05 -4.64
CA LYS A 261 25.82 -6.88 -5.38
C LYS A 261 25.75 -6.59 -6.86
N GLU A 262 26.90 -6.60 -7.52
CA GLU A 262 26.96 -6.49 -8.97
C GLU A 262 26.34 -7.74 -9.61
N ASN A 263 25.44 -7.51 -10.56
CA ASN A 263 24.81 -8.54 -11.35
C ASN A 263 24.59 -8.03 -12.77
N PRO A 264 25.45 -8.38 -13.73
CA PRO A 264 25.34 -7.91 -15.12
C PRO A 264 24.08 -8.44 -15.83
N ALA A 265 23.42 -9.47 -15.30
CA ALA A 265 22.14 -9.96 -15.83
C ALA A 265 20.94 -9.12 -15.39
N ALA A 266 21.08 -8.27 -14.36
CA ALA A 266 20.02 -7.37 -13.91
C ALA A 266 19.98 -6.11 -14.80
N ALA A 267 18.78 -5.58 -15.09
CA ALA A 267 18.61 -4.38 -15.92
C ALA A 267 19.31 -3.12 -15.36
N THR A 268 19.47 -3.06 -14.04
CA THR A 268 20.20 -2.00 -13.34
C THR A 268 21.69 -2.31 -13.15
N GLY A 269 22.13 -3.53 -13.43
CA GLY A 269 23.46 -4.03 -13.12
C GLY A 269 23.64 -4.52 -11.67
N PHE A 270 22.58 -4.51 -10.85
CA PHE A 270 22.67 -4.86 -9.43
C PHE A 270 21.55 -5.77 -8.94
N ASP A 271 21.90 -6.57 -7.93
CA ASP A 271 20.96 -7.20 -7.01
C ASP A 271 20.92 -6.42 -5.69
N ILE A 272 19.76 -6.43 -5.05
CA ILE A 272 19.53 -5.87 -3.72
C ILE A 272 19.10 -6.97 -2.77
N ARG A 273 19.62 -6.90 -1.54
CA ARG A 273 19.24 -7.79 -0.44
C ARG A 273 19.02 -6.99 0.84
N PHE A 274 17.91 -7.24 1.52
CA PHE A 274 17.63 -6.69 2.84
C PHE A 274 16.70 -7.60 3.62
N VAL A 275 16.72 -7.49 4.94
CA VAL A 275 15.83 -8.24 5.82
C VAL A 275 14.69 -7.32 6.23
N THR A 276 13.47 -7.84 6.16
CA THR A 276 12.30 -7.12 6.63
C THR A 276 11.46 -7.98 7.57
N VAL A 277 10.54 -7.33 8.28
CA VAL A 277 9.69 -7.95 9.30
C VAL A 277 8.23 -7.84 8.87
N LYS A 278 7.65 -8.93 8.36
CA LYS A 278 6.25 -8.97 7.92
C LYS A 278 5.45 -9.89 8.82
N ALA A 279 4.37 -9.37 9.40
CA ALA A 279 3.61 -10.06 10.46
C ALA A 279 4.58 -10.63 11.52
N GLY A 280 5.59 -9.82 11.86
CA GLY A 280 6.70 -10.12 12.76
C GLY A 280 7.61 -11.33 12.44
N ALA A 281 7.39 -12.07 11.35
CA ALA A 281 8.39 -13.01 10.82
C ALA A 281 9.49 -12.26 10.04
N ARG A 282 10.75 -12.68 10.22
CA ARG A 282 11.87 -12.21 9.42
C ARG A 282 11.80 -12.80 8.02
N ILE A 283 11.72 -11.93 7.02
CA ILE A 283 11.72 -12.30 5.61
C ILE A 283 12.92 -11.64 4.95
N GLU A 284 13.79 -12.48 4.39
CA GLU A 284 14.87 -12.02 3.53
C GLU A 284 14.33 -11.72 2.13
N ILE A 285 14.53 -10.48 1.66
CA ILE A 285 14.22 -10.04 0.31
C ILE A 285 15.53 -10.01 -0.48
N LYS A 286 15.62 -10.71 -1.62
CA LYS A 286 16.87 -10.86 -2.42
C LYS A 286 16.65 -11.06 -3.92
N GLY A 287 17.59 -10.59 -4.77
CA GLY A 287 17.58 -10.63 -6.26
C GLY A 287 17.61 -9.23 -6.92
N HIS A 288 17.15 -9.07 -8.16
CA HIS A 288 17.38 -7.84 -8.97
C HIS A 288 16.89 -6.55 -8.34
N LEU A 289 17.72 -5.50 -8.36
CA LEU A 289 17.31 -4.15 -7.98
C LEU A 289 16.30 -3.62 -9.02
N ASN A 290 15.03 -3.58 -8.61
CA ASN A 290 13.89 -3.13 -9.42
C ASN A 290 12.93 -2.27 -8.57
N GLN A 291 11.93 -1.65 -9.22
CA GLN A 291 11.00 -0.75 -8.52
C GLN A 291 10.18 -1.49 -7.46
N GLU A 292 9.73 -2.71 -7.74
CA GLU A 292 8.94 -3.53 -6.81
C GLU A 292 9.63 -3.72 -5.45
N ARG A 293 10.94 -3.97 -5.44
CA ARG A 293 11.69 -4.13 -4.19
C ARG A 293 11.96 -2.83 -3.48
N LEU A 294 12.18 -1.75 -4.23
CA LEU A 294 12.24 -0.42 -3.65
C LEU A 294 10.89 -0.07 -3.01
N ASP A 295 9.77 -0.46 -3.61
CA ASP A 295 8.44 -0.22 -3.04
C ASP A 295 8.25 -1.00 -1.73
N ILE A 296 8.76 -2.25 -1.64
CA ILE A 296 8.79 -3.00 -0.37
C ILE A 296 9.64 -2.27 0.68
N LEU A 297 10.80 -1.76 0.28
CA LEU A 297 11.73 -1.06 1.17
C LEU A 297 11.17 0.28 1.69
N GLN A 298 10.33 0.95 0.90
CA GLN A 298 9.69 2.23 1.22
C GLN A 298 8.36 2.10 1.97
N ASP A 299 7.71 0.94 1.90
CA ASP A 299 6.42 0.71 2.53
C ASP A 299 6.60 0.51 4.05
N PRO A 300 6.16 1.47 4.89
CA PRO A 300 6.38 1.42 6.33
C PRO A 300 5.64 0.26 7.01
N ALA A 301 4.63 -0.33 6.37
CA ALA A 301 3.94 -1.52 6.88
C ALA A 301 4.69 -2.82 6.54
N LYS A 302 5.57 -2.80 5.54
CA LYS A 302 6.33 -3.97 5.08
C LYS A 302 7.80 -3.92 5.48
N CYS A 303 8.38 -2.74 5.62
CA CYS A 303 9.80 -2.51 5.93
C CYS A 303 9.99 -1.22 6.70
N ASP A 304 10.80 -1.28 7.75
CA ASP A 304 11.08 -0.17 8.67
C ASP A 304 12.52 0.34 8.59
N LEU A 305 13.28 -0.09 7.57
CA LEU A 305 14.68 0.26 7.38
C LEU A 305 14.88 1.73 6.95
N LEU A 306 13.92 2.33 6.24
CA LEU A 306 14.03 3.70 5.75
C LEU A 306 13.50 4.75 6.73
N GLN A 307 14.06 5.96 6.64
CA GLN A 307 13.50 7.13 7.31
C GLN A 307 12.08 7.41 6.79
N PRO A 308 11.15 7.84 7.65
CA PRO A 308 9.79 8.15 7.23
C PRO A 308 9.74 9.16 6.08
N GLY A 309 9.02 8.81 5.02
CA GLY A 309 8.82 9.68 3.87
C GLY A 309 9.95 9.69 2.85
N ILE A 310 11.00 8.88 3.01
CA ILE A 310 11.98 8.68 1.93
C ILE A 310 11.34 7.91 0.78
N MET A 311 11.62 8.39 -0.43
CA MET A 311 11.15 7.82 -1.68
C MET A 311 12.33 7.50 -2.60
N LEU A 312 12.35 6.28 -3.12
CA LEU A 312 13.35 5.73 -4.02
C LEU A 312 12.68 5.33 -5.32
N ARG A 313 13.11 5.92 -6.44
CA ARG A 313 12.51 5.65 -7.76
C ARG A 313 13.56 5.36 -8.81
N LEU A 314 13.37 4.26 -9.53
CA LEU A 314 14.15 3.95 -10.71
C LEU A 314 13.54 4.68 -11.92
N SER A 315 14.29 5.63 -12.46
CA SER A 315 14.00 6.33 -13.71
C SER A 315 15.23 6.24 -14.59
N ALA A 316 15.29 5.21 -15.43
CA ALA A 316 16.51 4.84 -16.14
C ALA A 316 17.16 6.03 -16.87
N PRO A 317 18.49 6.24 -16.72
CA PRO A 317 19.48 5.41 -16.01
C PRO A 317 19.69 5.79 -14.52
N ASN A 318 18.76 6.52 -13.91
CA ASN A 318 18.89 7.12 -12.59
C ASN A 318 18.11 6.37 -11.50
N LEU A 319 18.65 6.38 -10.29
CA LEU A 319 17.95 6.17 -9.03
C LEU A 319 17.73 7.54 -8.40
N LEU A 320 16.47 7.96 -8.33
CA LEU A 320 16.05 9.23 -7.75
C LEU A 320 15.75 9.05 -6.27
N ILE A 321 16.25 9.97 -5.46
CA ILE A 321 16.04 9.97 -4.01
C ILE A 321 15.26 11.22 -3.64
N ARG A 322 14.06 11.05 -3.11
CA ARG A 322 13.13 12.13 -2.78
C ARG A 322 12.63 11.99 -1.36
N ARG A 323 12.12 13.09 -0.81
CA ARG A 323 11.38 13.11 0.46
C ARG A 323 9.95 13.54 0.20
N ARG A 324 9.00 12.81 0.76
CA ARG A 324 7.59 13.17 0.75
C ARG A 324 7.36 14.31 1.74
N ARG A 325 6.78 15.39 1.26
CA ARG A 325 6.35 16.54 2.06
C ARG A 325 5.01 16.26 2.75
N PRO A 326 4.70 16.97 3.86
CA PRO A 326 3.43 16.82 4.57
C PRO A 326 2.19 17.16 3.73
N ASP A 327 2.34 18.00 2.72
CA ASP A 327 1.30 18.38 1.74
C ASP A 327 1.09 17.29 0.65
N GLY A 328 1.85 16.20 0.69
CA GLY A 328 1.81 15.13 -0.31
C GLY A 328 2.73 15.36 -1.51
N GLY A 329 3.43 16.50 -1.57
CA GLY A 329 4.41 16.79 -2.62
C GLY A 329 5.71 16.01 -2.46
N GLU A 330 6.55 16.06 -3.49
CA GLU A 330 7.90 15.48 -3.49
C GLU A 330 8.94 16.59 -3.43
N GLU A 331 10.00 16.36 -2.67
CA GLU A 331 11.13 17.28 -2.54
C GLU A 331 12.44 16.53 -2.80
N HIS A 332 13.37 17.19 -3.47
CA HIS A 332 14.73 16.70 -3.63
C HIS A 332 15.49 16.84 -2.30
N LEU A 333 16.32 15.86 -1.97
CA LEU A 333 17.19 15.92 -0.80
C LEU A 333 18.53 16.53 -1.26
N PRO A 334 18.81 17.82 -0.99
CA PRO A 334 19.99 18.49 -1.54
C PRO A 334 21.31 17.88 -1.06
N GLU A 335 21.28 17.18 0.09
CA GLU A 335 22.42 16.48 0.68
C GLU A 335 22.71 15.13 0.00
N LEU A 336 21.81 14.63 -0.86
CA LEU A 336 21.92 13.33 -1.51
C LEU A 336 21.75 13.46 -3.03
N PRO A 337 22.80 13.17 -3.81
CA PRO A 337 22.69 13.24 -5.26
C PRO A 337 21.78 12.13 -5.80
N ASP A 338 21.09 12.43 -6.90
CA ASP A 338 20.51 11.37 -7.73
C ASP A 338 21.65 10.57 -8.37
N ILE A 339 21.53 9.25 -8.36
CA ILE A 339 22.61 8.37 -8.81
C ILE A 339 22.29 7.82 -10.20
N GLN A 340 23.22 7.98 -11.13
CA GLN A 340 23.23 7.18 -12.36
C GLN A 340 23.75 5.79 -12.03
N TYR A 341 22.85 4.82 -11.87
CA TYR A 341 23.23 3.48 -11.40
C TYR A 341 24.21 2.77 -12.35
N ARG A 342 24.22 3.14 -13.65
CA ARG A 342 25.21 2.61 -14.62
C ARG A 342 26.65 3.10 -14.43
N ARG A 343 26.87 4.11 -13.58
CA ARG A 343 28.18 4.77 -13.39
C ARG A 343 28.72 4.64 -11.97
N VAL A 344 28.06 3.84 -11.14
CA VAL A 344 28.48 3.59 -9.75
C VAL A 344 28.79 2.12 -9.55
N THR A 345 29.58 1.85 -8.53
CA THR A 345 29.85 0.49 -8.04
C THR A 345 28.75 0.04 -7.10
N ALA A 346 28.65 -1.28 -6.88
CA ALA A 346 27.75 -1.84 -5.87
C ALA A 346 28.01 -1.23 -4.48
N LEU A 347 29.28 -1.02 -4.11
CA LEU A 347 29.68 -0.43 -2.84
C LEU A 347 29.17 1.01 -2.68
N GLN A 348 29.27 1.84 -3.71
CA GLN A 348 28.78 3.22 -3.67
C GLN A 348 27.25 3.27 -3.54
N LEU A 349 26.54 2.38 -4.24
CA LEU A 349 25.09 2.28 -4.15
C LEU A 349 24.63 1.76 -2.78
N GLU A 350 25.36 0.79 -2.22
CA GLU A 350 25.17 0.30 -0.86
C GLU A 350 25.37 1.40 0.19
N GLN A 351 26.47 2.15 0.10
CA GLN A 351 26.77 3.27 1.01
C GLN A 351 25.68 4.33 0.96
N LEU A 352 25.19 4.67 -0.23
CA LEU A 352 24.07 5.59 -0.40
C LEU A 352 22.81 5.08 0.32
N LEU A 353 22.38 3.85 0.04
CA LEU A 353 21.14 3.32 0.62
C LEU A 353 21.21 3.14 2.13
N ASN A 354 22.41 2.97 2.68
CA ASN A 354 22.66 2.92 4.11
C ASN A 354 22.99 4.29 4.73
N HIS A 355 22.93 5.38 3.96
CA HIS A 355 23.20 6.74 4.45
C HIS A 355 22.20 7.13 5.55
N PRO A 356 22.60 7.83 6.63
CA PRO A 356 21.71 8.16 7.77
C PRO A 356 20.45 8.97 7.42
N LEU A 357 20.49 9.72 6.31
CA LEU A 357 19.34 10.45 5.77
C LEU A 357 18.34 9.55 5.06
N ILE A 358 18.77 8.38 4.58
CA ILE A 358 17.94 7.39 3.88
C ILE A 358 17.52 6.29 4.85
N ARG A 359 18.48 5.68 5.56
CA ARG A 359 18.28 4.58 6.50
C ARG A 359 18.08 5.09 7.92
N ARG A 360 17.14 4.48 8.63
CA ARG A 360 16.93 4.72 10.07
C ARG A 360 18.05 4.02 10.85
N ALA A 361 19.09 4.76 11.23
CA ALA A 361 20.16 4.24 12.07
C ALA A 361 19.78 4.36 13.55
N SER A 362 19.54 3.23 14.22
CA SER A 362 19.45 3.19 15.68
C SER A 362 20.87 3.15 16.27
N GLY A 363 21.51 4.31 16.37
CA GLY A 363 22.69 4.53 17.21
C GLY A 363 23.97 3.76 16.84
N SER A 364 24.67 4.21 15.80
CA SER A 364 26.14 4.27 15.84
C SER A 364 26.62 5.37 14.91
N ALA A 365 27.22 6.40 15.52
CA ALA A 365 28.09 7.32 14.85
C ALA A 365 29.38 6.58 14.45
N SER A 366 29.39 5.98 13.26
CA SER A 366 30.64 5.57 12.60
C SER A 366 30.43 5.27 11.11
N LEU A 367 29.86 6.22 10.38
CA LEU A 367 30.15 6.43 8.95
C LEU A 367 30.25 7.95 8.70
N GLN A 368 30.96 8.66 9.59
CA GLN A 368 31.58 9.93 9.27
C GLN A 368 33.04 9.65 8.91
N ALA A 369 33.23 9.19 7.68
CA ALA A 369 34.48 9.35 6.95
C ALA A 369 34.13 9.26 5.46
N ALA A 370 34.36 10.37 4.75
CA ALA A 370 34.24 10.55 3.31
C ALA A 370 32.81 10.67 2.71
N VAL A 371 32.05 11.67 3.16
CA VAL A 371 31.31 12.55 2.22
C VAL A 371 32.11 13.85 2.03
N GLU A 372 33.43 13.70 1.95
CA GLU A 372 34.33 14.73 1.44
C GLU A 372 34.77 14.24 0.06
N GLU A 373 34.45 15.05 -0.94
CA GLU A 373 34.69 14.84 -2.36
C GLU A 373 33.91 13.69 -3.02
N LEU A 374 32.65 13.98 -3.35
CA LEU A 374 32.19 13.70 -4.72
C LEU A 374 33.05 14.54 -5.69
N GLU A 375 34.32 14.13 -5.88
CA GLU A 375 35.11 14.63 -6.99
C GLU A 375 34.34 14.29 -8.28
N PRO A 376 34.31 15.22 -9.25
CA PRO A 376 33.69 14.96 -10.53
C PRO A 376 34.25 13.64 -11.11
N PRO A 377 33.41 12.82 -11.77
CA PRO A 377 33.89 11.57 -12.35
C PRO A 377 35.11 11.87 -13.22
N ALA A 378 36.20 11.15 -12.99
CA ALA A 378 37.44 11.34 -13.73
C ALA A 378 37.11 11.33 -15.23
N GLU A 379 37.32 12.47 -15.87
CA GLU A 379 36.90 12.67 -17.25
C GLU A 379 37.74 11.73 -18.11
N LEU A 380 37.07 10.98 -18.98
CA LEU A 380 37.72 10.07 -19.91
C LEU A 380 38.50 10.92 -20.91
N VAL A 381 39.82 10.87 -20.81
CA VAL A 381 40.72 11.65 -21.68
C VAL A 381 40.93 10.93 -22.99
N GLU A 382 41.14 9.62 -22.92
CA GLU A 382 41.52 8.83 -24.09
C GLU A 382 41.13 7.35 -23.93
N LEU A 383 40.69 6.74 -25.03
CA LEU A 383 40.56 5.29 -25.16
C LEU A 383 41.64 4.80 -26.09
N ARG A 384 42.41 3.81 -25.64
CA ARG A 384 43.46 3.21 -26.46
C ARG A 384 43.31 1.69 -26.45
N VAL A 385 43.40 1.11 -27.64
CA VAL A 385 43.40 -0.34 -27.82
C VAL A 385 44.84 -0.82 -27.71
N VAL A 386 45.13 -1.61 -26.69
CA VAL A 386 46.45 -2.19 -26.45
C VAL A 386 46.39 -3.70 -26.58
N ARG A 387 47.53 -4.36 -26.79
CA ARG A 387 47.60 -5.82 -26.67
C ARG A 387 47.73 -6.20 -25.21
N ASN A 388 47.07 -7.28 -24.80
CA ASN A 388 47.21 -7.81 -23.45
C ASN A 388 48.70 -8.15 -23.19
N PRO A 389 49.31 -7.62 -22.13
CA PRO A 389 50.72 -7.84 -21.84
C PRO A 389 51.07 -9.30 -21.51
N GLN A 390 50.08 -10.10 -21.10
CA GLN A 390 50.25 -11.53 -20.81
C GLN A 390 49.91 -12.44 -22.02
N ASP A 391 49.09 -11.96 -22.95
CA ASP A 391 48.70 -12.70 -24.15
C ASP A 391 48.59 -11.75 -25.37
N PRO A 392 49.59 -11.71 -26.26
CA PRO A 392 49.60 -10.77 -27.37
C PRO A 392 48.50 -11.04 -28.41
N LEU A 393 47.78 -12.16 -28.35
CA LEU A 393 46.65 -12.46 -29.24
C LEU A 393 45.34 -11.75 -28.81
N LEU A 394 45.28 -11.23 -27.59
CA LEU A 394 44.11 -10.54 -27.04
C LEU A 394 44.30 -9.01 -27.07
N LEU A 395 43.21 -8.30 -27.38
CA LEU A 395 43.16 -6.83 -27.34
C LEU A 395 42.43 -6.38 -26.09
N TRP A 396 42.97 -5.36 -25.42
CA TRP A 396 42.37 -4.69 -24.27
C TRP A 396 42.06 -3.24 -24.65
N LEU A 397 40.96 -2.73 -24.10
CA LEU A 397 40.64 -1.31 -24.10
C LEU A 397 41.19 -0.73 -22.80
N GLU A 398 42.16 0.16 -22.89
CA GLU A 398 42.63 0.97 -21.78
C GLU A 398 41.93 2.33 -21.81
N CYS A 399 41.36 2.70 -20.67
CA CYS A 399 40.78 4.01 -20.45
C CYS A 399 41.76 4.88 -19.66
N LEU A 400 42.21 5.96 -20.27
CA LEU A 400 42.94 7.02 -19.58
C LEU A 400 41.94 8.04 -19.06
N THR A 401 42.10 8.40 -17.79
CA THR A 401 41.27 9.42 -17.13
C THR A 401 42.13 10.58 -16.67
N THR A 402 41.53 11.73 -16.38
CA THR A 402 42.23 12.92 -15.90
C THR A 402 42.94 12.72 -14.55
N ARG A 403 42.63 11.64 -13.84
CA ARG A 403 43.28 11.28 -12.58
C ARG A 403 44.55 10.47 -12.85
N ALA A 404 45.69 10.96 -12.36
CA ALA A 404 46.96 10.24 -12.42
C ALA A 404 46.89 8.96 -11.56
N GLY A 405 46.52 7.85 -12.18
CA GLY A 405 46.41 6.52 -11.57
C GLY A 405 46.58 5.43 -12.63
N GLU A 406 46.60 4.16 -12.21
CA GLU A 406 46.69 3.06 -13.17
C GLU A 406 45.46 3.08 -14.11
N PRO A 407 45.67 2.97 -15.43
CA PRO A 407 44.57 2.98 -16.39
C PRO A 407 43.65 1.80 -16.15
N GLY A 408 42.33 2.05 -16.11
CA GLY A 408 41.35 0.98 -16.07
C GLY A 408 41.38 0.24 -17.41
N SER A 409 41.79 -1.02 -17.41
CA SER A 409 41.81 -1.88 -18.60
C SER A 409 40.70 -2.92 -18.58
N LYS A 410 39.96 -3.07 -19.68
CA LYS A 410 39.00 -4.17 -19.90
C LYS A 410 39.35 -4.95 -21.16
N ALA A 411 39.18 -6.27 -21.11
CA ALA A 411 39.34 -7.09 -22.30
C ALA A 411 38.25 -6.80 -23.34
N LEU A 412 38.64 -6.59 -24.59
CA LEU A 412 37.72 -6.53 -25.72
C LEU A 412 37.30 -7.95 -26.06
N THR A 413 36.10 -8.31 -25.63
CA THR A 413 35.43 -9.52 -26.07
C THR A 413 34.31 -9.14 -27.03
N HIS A 414 33.86 -10.07 -27.86
CA HIS A 414 32.72 -9.84 -28.77
C HIS A 414 31.42 -9.45 -28.05
N HIS A 415 31.35 -9.62 -26.72
CA HIS A 415 30.21 -9.19 -25.89
C HIS A 415 30.28 -7.71 -25.48
N ASN A 416 31.44 -7.04 -25.60
CA ASN A 416 31.68 -5.71 -25.02
C ASN A 416 31.87 -4.61 -26.08
N ILE A 417 31.50 -4.83 -27.35
CA ILE A 417 31.74 -3.89 -28.47
C ILE A 417 30.60 -2.87 -28.63
N ALA A 418 29.45 -3.07 -27.97
CA ALA A 418 28.27 -2.22 -28.08
C ALA A 418 27.97 -1.36 -26.84
N ASP A 419 28.74 -1.53 -25.76
CA ASP A 419 28.70 -0.74 -24.52
C ASP A 419 29.87 0.26 -24.49
#